data_AF-A0A1M6ST47-F1
#
_entry.id   AF-A0A1M6ST47-F1
#
_cell.length_a   1.000
_cell.length_b   1.000
_cell.length_c   1.000
_cell.angle_alpha   90.00
_cell.angle_beta   90.00
_cell.angle_gamma   90.00
#
_symmetry.space_group_name_H-M   'P 1'
#
loop_
_entity.id
_entity.type
_entity.pdbx_description
1 polymer ?
#
loop_
_entity_poly.entity_id
_entity_poly.type
_entity_poly.pdbx_seq_one_letter_code
_entity_poly.pdbx_strand_id
1 'polypeptide(L)' 'MKKTFVMSVIVMVFCLITLSYANDRDEFCAGFEEGYKAIKGNMVIVPICPIPPITPIGSTPYREGLKAGMKAARDGK' A
#
# COMPACT_ATOMS: atom_id res chain seq x y z
N MET A 1 21.41 34.27 8.41
CA MET A 1 21.93 32.92 8.14
C MET A 1 21.20 31.81 8.89
N LYS A 2 20.99 31.86 10.22
CA LYS A 2 20.26 30.80 10.95
C LYS A 2 18.79 30.62 10.49
N LYS A 3 18.08 31.72 10.24
CA LYS A 3 16.65 31.69 9.84
C LYS A 3 16.41 31.15 8.41
N THR A 4 17.32 31.47 7.48
CA THR A 4 17.27 30.96 6.10
C THR A 4 17.61 29.48 6.03
N PHE A 5 18.51 29.00 6.90
CA PHE A 5 18.80 27.57 7.04
C PHE A 5 17.61 26.79 7.61
N VAL A 6 16.99 27.30 8.67
CA VAL A 6 15.79 26.68 9.27
C VAL A 6 14.63 26.63 8.26
N MET A 7 14.41 27.69 7.49
CA MET A 7 13.40 27.68 6.42
C MET A 7 13.70 26.64 5.34
N SER A 8 14.96 26.48 4.94
CA SER A 8 15.36 25.46 3.97
C SER A 8 15.08 24.04 4.46
N VAL A 9 15.29 23.77 5.76
CA VAL A 9 15.02 22.46 6.37
C VAL A 9 13.51 22.20 6.41
N ILE A 10 12.70 23.20 6.76
CA ILE A 10 11.23 23.05 6.80
C ILE A 10 10.67 22.73 5.41
N VAL A 11 11.13 23.44 4.37
CA VAL A 11 10.70 23.17 2.98
C VAL A 11 11.12 21.77 2.52
N MET A 12 12.33 21.34 2.86
CA MET A 12 12.82 19.99 2.53
C MET A 12 11.99 18.89 3.21
N VAL A 13 11.64 19.05 4.49
CA VAL A 13 10.80 18.10 5.23
C VAL A 13 9.39 18.04 4.64
N PHE A 14 8.81 19.19 4.27
CA PHE A 14 7.47 19.22 3.67
C PHE A 14 7.44 18.53 2.29
N CYS A 15 8.52 18.67 1.51
CA CYS A 15 8.66 18.03 0.19
C CYS A 15 8.81 16.50 0.30
N LEU A 16 9.51 16.01 1.33
CA LEU A 16 9.67 14.57 1.59
C LEU A 16 8.35 13.89 1.99
N ILE A 17 7.44 14.60 2.66
CA ILE A 17 6.13 14.05 3.05
C ILE A 17 5.23 13.86 1.81
N THR A 18 5.35 14.73 0.80
CA THR A 18 4.57 14.64 -0.45
C THR A 18 5.08 13.58 -1.45
N LEU A 19 6.29 13.04 -1.27
CA LEU A 19 6.85 11.99 -2.12
C LEU A 19 6.30 10.58 -1.79
N SER A 20 5.56 10.45 -0.68
CA SER A 20 5.01 9.18 -0.19
C SER A 20 3.66 8.80 -0.79
N TYR A 21 3.13 9.56 -1.76
CA TYR A 21 1.96 9.13 -2.54
C TYR A 21 2.39 8.08 -3.56
N ALA A 22 2.66 6.88 -3.05
CA ALA A 22 2.79 5.68 -3.85
C ALA A 22 1.46 5.41 -4.56
N ASN A 23 1.54 4.83 -5.75
CA ASN A 23 0.42 4.50 -6.60
C ASN A 23 -0.57 3.56 -5.88
N ASP A 24 -1.83 3.97 -5.72
CA ASP A 24 -2.90 3.21 -5.05
C ASP A 24 -2.98 1.75 -5.53
N ARG A 25 -2.71 1.52 -6.81
CA ARG A 25 -2.68 0.17 -7.38
C ARG A 25 -1.55 -0.68 -6.81
N ASP A 26 -0.34 -0.10 -6.71
CA ASP A 26 0.83 -0.83 -6.24
C ASP A 26 0.68 -1.16 -4.75
N GLU A 27 0.13 -0.22 -3.97
CA GLU A 27 -0.23 -0.46 -2.57
C GLU A 27 -1.28 -1.56 -2.41
N PHE A 28 -2.34 -1.53 -3.22
CA PHE A 28 -3.36 -2.56 -3.22
C PHE A 28 -2.77 -3.93 -3.58
N CYS A 29 -1.90 -4.01 -4.59
CA CYS A 29 -1.27 -5.26 -5.01
C CYS A 29 -0.31 -5.81 -3.94
N ALA A 30 0.47 -4.95 -3.29
CA ALA A 30 1.31 -5.34 -2.16
C ALA A 30 0.48 -5.91 -1.01
N GLY A 31 -0.63 -5.24 -0.67
CA GLY A 31 -1.58 -5.74 0.33
C GLY A 31 -2.17 -7.09 -0.08
N PHE A 32 -2.60 -7.24 -1.33
CA PHE A 32 -3.16 -8.50 -1.86
C PHE A 32 -2.17 -9.65 -1.72
N GLU A 33 -0.93 -9.45 -2.13
CA GLU A 33 0.13 -10.45 -2.01
C GLU A 33 0.36 -10.87 -0.57
N GLU A 34 0.49 -9.90 0.33
CA GLU A 34 0.69 -10.17 1.75
C GLU A 34 -0.50 -10.91 2.36
N GLY A 35 -1.72 -10.48 2.06
CA GLY A 35 -2.94 -11.09 2.57
C GLY A 35 -3.12 -12.52 2.09
N TYR A 36 -2.73 -12.81 0.85
CA TYR A 36 -2.77 -14.17 0.30
C TYR A 36 -1.75 -15.08 1.02
N LYS A 37 -0.50 -14.61 1.15
CA LYS A 37 0.59 -15.33 1.82
C LYS A 37 0.35 -15.51 3.31
N ALA A 38 -0.35 -14.58 3.97
CA ALA A 38 -0.74 -14.70 5.38
C ALA A 38 -1.62 -15.94 5.65
N ILE A 39 -2.37 -16.40 4.65
CA ILE A 39 -3.24 -17.58 4.76
C ILE A 39 -2.60 -18.84 4.16
N LYS A 40 -1.90 -18.71 3.03
CA LYS A 40 -1.39 -19.87 2.26
C LYS A 40 0.08 -20.19 2.55
N GLY A 41 0.79 -19.33 3.27
CA GLY A 41 2.22 -19.41 3.51
C GLY A 41 3.06 -18.77 2.41
N ASN A 42 4.37 -18.73 2.60
CA ASN A 42 5.29 -17.99 1.72
C ASN A 42 5.71 -18.75 0.45
N MET A 43 5.56 -20.08 0.42
CA MET A 43 5.95 -20.93 -0.72
C MET A 43 4.73 -21.25 -1.60
N VAL A 44 4.03 -20.22 -2.03
CA VAL A 44 2.88 -20.35 -2.95
C VAL A 44 2.98 -19.35 -4.08
N ILE A 45 2.40 -19.72 -5.22
CA ILE A 45 2.20 -18.78 -6.32
C ILE A 45 1.01 -17.89 -5.95
N VAL A 46 1.25 -16.60 -5.86
CA VAL A 46 0.21 -15.61 -5.61
C VAL A 46 -0.53 -15.36 -6.93
N PRO A 47 -1.88 -15.34 -6.92
CA PRO A 47 -2.65 -15.00 -8.10
C PRO A 47 -2.33 -13.62 -8.64
N ILE A 48 -2.72 -13.37 -9.89
CA ILE A 48 -2.60 -12.04 -10.50
C ILE A 48 -3.38 -11.04 -9.65
N CYS A 49 -2.73 -9.94 -9.28
CA CYS A 49 -3.37 -8.85 -8.54
C CYS A 49 -4.60 -8.33 -9.29
N PRO A 50 -5.79 -8.33 -8.66
CA PRO A 50 -7.01 -7.85 -9.30
C PRO A 50 -7.00 -6.33 -9.46
N ILE A 51 -7.92 -5.81 -10.27
CA ILE A 51 -8.11 -4.38 -10.43
C ILE A 51 -8.59 -3.81 -9.07
N PRO A 52 -7.93 -2.78 -8.51
CA PRO A 52 -8.33 -2.21 -7.24
C PRO A 52 -9.72 -1.58 -7.34
N PRO A 53 -10.59 -1.75 -6.33
CA PRO A 53 -11.79 -0.93 -6.21
C PRO A 53 -11.41 0.50 -5.81
N ILE A 54 -12.39 1.42 -5.88
CA ILE A 54 -12.26 2.72 -5.24
C ILE A 54 -12.07 2.49 -3.74
N THR A 55 -10.98 3.03 -3.18
CA THR A 55 -10.68 2.91 -1.75
C THR A 55 -11.80 3.57 -0.92
N PRO A 56 -12.45 2.83 -0.01
CA PRO A 56 -13.46 3.42 0.86
C PRO A 56 -12.87 4.48 1.79
N ILE A 57 -13.67 5.48 2.13
CA ILE A 57 -13.31 6.49 3.13
C ILE A 57 -12.98 5.78 4.45
N GLY A 58 -11.84 6.14 5.06
CA GLY A 58 -11.35 5.54 6.30
C GLY A 58 -10.58 4.22 6.11
N SER A 59 -10.29 3.83 4.87
CA SER A 59 -9.38 2.72 4.55
C SER A 59 -8.18 3.21 3.72
N THR A 60 -7.26 2.30 3.43
CA THR A 60 -6.15 2.53 2.51
C THR A 60 -6.17 1.48 1.40
N PRO A 61 -5.63 1.77 0.21
CA PRO A 61 -5.58 0.78 -0.88
C PRO A 61 -4.91 -0.52 -0.42
N TYR A 62 -3.82 -0.42 0.33
CA TYR A 62 -3.14 -1.56 0.94
C TYR A 62 -4.05 -2.40 1.86
N ARG A 63 -4.85 -1.79 2.74
CA ARG A 63 -5.75 -2.53 3.64
C ARG A 63 -6.86 -3.25 2.87
N GLU A 64 -7.37 -2.65 1.80
CA GLU A 64 -8.35 -3.30 0.92
C GLU A 64 -7.71 -4.44 0.12
N GLY A 65 -6.47 -4.25 -0.35
CA GLY A 65 -5.65 -5.30 -0.95
C GLY A 65 -5.50 -6.49 -0.01
N LEU A 66 -5.09 -6.24 1.24
CA LEU A 66 -4.91 -7.26 2.28
C LEU A 66 -6.18 -8.09 2.49
N LYS A 67 -7.33 -7.44 2.61
CA LYS A 67 -8.63 -8.12 2.74
C LYS A 67 -8.93 -8.97 1.50
N ALA A 68 -8.69 -8.45 0.30
CA ALA A 68 -8.93 -9.15 -0.95
C ALA A 68 -8.02 -10.38 -1.10
N GLY A 69 -6.74 -10.26 -0.74
CA GLY A 69 -5.77 -11.36 -0.74
C GLY A 69 -6.16 -12.49 0.21
N MET A 70 -6.50 -12.14 1.46
CA MET A 70 -6.97 -13.11 2.45
C MET A 70 -8.26 -13.82 1.99
N LYS A 71 -9.17 -13.08 1.33
CA LYS A 71 -10.39 -13.66 0.78
C LYS A 71 -10.10 -14.64 -0.36
N ALA A 72 -9.25 -14.27 -1.33
CA ALA A 72 -8.87 -15.14 -2.43
C ALA A 72 -8.23 -16.44 -1.95
N ALA A 73 -7.32 -16.34 -0.96
CA ALA A 73 -6.68 -17.49 -0.34
C ALA A 73 -7.69 -18.46 0.31
N ARG A 74 -8.70 -17.94 1.02
CA ARG A 74 -9.77 -18.75 1.64
C ARG A 74 -10.70 -19.38 0.61
N ASP A 75 -11.02 -18.64 -0.46
CA ASP A 75 -11.87 -19.11 -1.55
C ASP A 75 -11.16 -20.13 -2.47
N GLY A 76 -9.85 -20.30 -2.33
CA GLY A 76 -9.04 -21.18 -3.19
C GLY A 76 -8.88 -20.66 -4.62
N LYS A 77 -8.94 -19.34 -4.80
CA LYS A 77 -8.81 -18.65 -6.08
C LYS A 77 -7.41 -18.08 -6.29
#